data_AF-A0A2I2F2V8-F1
#
_entry.id   AF-A0A2I2F2V8-F1
#
_cell.length_a   1.000
_cell.length_b   1.000
_cell.length_c   1.000
_cell.angle_alpha   90.00
_cell.angle_beta   90.00
_cell.angle_gamma   90.00
#
_symmetry.space_group_name_H-M   'P 1'
#
loop_
_entity.id
_entity.type
_entity.pdbx_description
1 polymer ?
#
loop_
_entity_poly.entity_id
_entity_poly.type
_entity_poly.pdbx_seq_one_letter_code
_entity_poly.pdbx_strand_id
1 'polypeptide(L)'
;MAHHSPSEPNHAAAHIPPFARPLAPYIRTRQETLRIRQALTIYLRSLITFADDDVDRPDRHAQSHLSLCVPHEAVVDVKRTPLEVSGLRREYLEALRANVAARREYQSLFEGETAGSAPPTSETPKPDSTLELQAYLRLLRDRRQHDKLRVFQHHLQQIKTRETVKPEDFERTDGKERLVVPEDWTQDEQSGGRPDGDIEGLLHNLERAVVRAKSQLNQEKRLFEELKARHDARENPDDIDPAVKLAALQRTRDELVQWVEQKLTTAGSSEDAPPEEIPPEEIEESVRLLEEQKAQVMELYSEYVDARKRLLDAAARACQPIASASAKPPDRSPGPDKPIADPTPSLESLDALSFTSDVLLPLAKSQRALSLQKTYLAGLLGKEKSTTLRILNRLSDESHLLPEYPILARQPRFKHTAAVAQKDPAKQDAVVSLAEAWAFASDAADSGNREFVEQKVLQGTETTEDAQQALQEIYSLLNQDLEETLRDDGDGQGDNDIWASEAQSTRSRTRANRSERRPKGPWSRLNGRIGVE
;
A
#
# COMPACT_ATOMS: atom_id res chain seq x y z
N MET A 1 -19.24 41.67 39.73
CA MET A 1 -20.47 40.90 40.04
C MET A 1 -21.41 41.02 38.86
N ALA A 2 -21.53 39.96 38.07
CA ALA A 2 -22.59 39.79 37.07
C ALA A 2 -22.81 38.28 36.93
N HIS A 3 -24.04 37.87 37.16
CA HIS A 3 -24.49 36.49 37.24
C HIS A 3 -24.46 35.84 35.85
N HIS A 4 -23.80 34.68 35.71
CA HIS A 4 -24.08 33.77 34.61
C HIS A 4 -24.76 32.52 35.16
N SER A 5 -26.01 32.38 34.72
CA SER A 5 -26.96 31.31 34.98
C SER A 5 -26.37 29.93 34.64
N PRO A 6 -26.72 28.87 35.39
CA PRO A 6 -26.30 27.52 35.06
C PRO A 6 -27.04 27.05 33.81
N SER A 7 -26.28 26.69 32.78
CA SER A 7 -26.78 26.04 31.56
C SER A 7 -27.38 24.67 31.89
N GLU A 8 -28.59 24.44 31.40
CA GLU A 8 -29.33 23.19 31.46
C GLU A 8 -28.49 21.99 30.96
N PRO A 9 -28.60 20.80 31.58
CA PRO A 9 -27.86 19.62 31.15
C PRO A 9 -28.44 19.08 29.83
N ASN A 10 -27.64 19.17 28.76
CA ASN A 10 -27.91 18.55 27.46
C ASN A 10 -28.24 17.05 27.60
N HIS A 11 -29.46 16.68 27.20
CA HIS A 11 -29.98 15.31 27.17
C HIS A 11 -29.25 14.31 26.22
N ALA A 12 -28.09 14.67 25.66
CA ALA A 12 -27.28 13.80 24.80
C ALA A 12 -26.13 13.08 25.53
N ALA A 13 -25.93 13.35 26.82
CA ALA A 13 -24.85 12.75 27.63
C ALA A 13 -25.17 11.36 28.21
N ALA A 14 -26.30 10.75 27.83
CA ALA A 14 -26.86 9.60 28.55
C ALA A 14 -26.13 8.26 28.34
N HIS A 15 -25.27 8.10 27.32
CA HIS A 15 -24.51 6.86 27.11
C HIS A 15 -23.08 7.13 26.63
N ILE A 16 -22.24 7.70 27.51
CA ILE A 16 -20.79 7.71 27.28
C ILE A 16 -20.19 6.53 28.06
N PRO A 17 -19.56 5.54 27.40
CA PRO A 17 -18.95 4.41 28.07
C PRO A 17 -17.83 4.87 29.02
N PRO A 18 -17.53 4.11 30.10
CA PRO A 18 -16.64 4.55 31.18
C PRO A 18 -15.25 4.98 30.70
N PHE A 19 -14.71 4.34 29.64
CA PHE A 19 -13.43 4.71 29.04
C PHE A 19 -13.46 6.07 28.30
N ALA A 20 -14.63 6.52 27.86
CA ALA A 20 -14.82 7.77 27.13
C ALA A 20 -15.27 8.94 28.02
N ARG A 21 -15.50 8.71 29.33
CA ARG A 21 -15.80 9.77 30.31
C ARG A 21 -14.74 10.89 30.35
N PRO A 22 -13.43 10.63 30.23
CA PRO A 22 -12.42 11.69 30.15
C PRO A 22 -12.57 12.57 28.90
N LEU A 23 -13.17 12.03 27.84
CA LEU A 23 -13.40 12.72 26.57
C LEU A 23 -14.75 13.44 26.52
N ALA A 24 -15.65 13.22 27.48
CA ALA A 24 -16.94 13.88 27.58
C ALA A 24 -16.91 15.41 27.37
N PRO A 25 -15.97 16.19 27.93
CA PRO A 25 -15.92 17.65 27.68
C PRO A 25 -15.55 18.02 26.23
N TYR A 26 -14.94 17.10 25.48
CA TYR A 26 -14.52 17.26 24.09
C TYR A 26 -15.50 16.64 23.08
N ILE A 27 -16.45 15.83 23.55
CA ILE A 27 -17.51 15.24 22.72
C ILE A 27 -18.67 16.25 22.63
N ARG A 28 -18.85 16.84 21.46
CA ARG A 28 -19.89 17.84 21.18
C ARG A 28 -20.90 17.27 20.19
N THR A 29 -22.16 17.69 20.28
CA THR A 29 -23.18 17.26 19.31
C THR A 29 -22.85 17.79 17.91
N ARG A 30 -23.38 17.15 16.86
CA ARG A 30 -23.17 17.61 15.47
C ARG A 30 -23.59 19.08 15.28
N GLN A 31 -24.64 19.52 15.98
CA GLN A 31 -25.12 20.90 15.90
C GLN A 31 -24.18 21.87 16.63
N GLU A 32 -23.69 21.51 17.82
CA GLU A 32 -22.71 22.31 18.55
C GLU A 32 -21.39 22.45 17.80
N THR A 33 -20.88 21.34 17.24
CA THR A 33 -19.65 21.37 16.43
C THR A 33 -19.80 22.28 15.21
N LEU A 34 -20.96 22.26 14.53
CA LEU A 34 -21.24 23.17 13.42
C LEU A 34 -21.28 24.64 13.88
N ARG A 35 -21.94 24.95 15.00
CA ARG A 35 -21.97 26.31 15.56
C ARG A 35 -20.57 26.82 15.93
N ILE A 36 -19.77 25.96 16.58
CA ILE A 36 -18.38 26.28 16.94
C ILE A 36 -17.55 26.53 15.68
N ARG A 37 -17.66 25.68 14.66
CA ARG A 37 -16.95 25.87 13.38
C ARG A 37 -17.34 27.18 12.72
N GLN A 38 -18.63 27.49 12.65
CA GLN A 38 -19.11 28.77 12.09
C GLN A 38 -18.52 29.97 12.85
N ALA A 39 -18.55 29.96 14.18
CA ALA A 39 -17.97 31.03 15.00
C ALA A 39 -16.45 31.19 14.76
N LEU A 40 -15.72 30.08 14.67
CA LEU A 40 -14.27 30.10 14.38
C LEU A 40 -13.98 30.58 12.96
N THR A 41 -14.78 30.18 11.97
CA THR A 41 -14.64 30.67 10.60
C THR A 41 -14.86 32.18 10.52
N ILE A 42 -15.88 32.71 11.20
CA ILE A 42 -16.14 34.16 11.26
C ILE A 42 -14.96 34.88 11.92
N TYR A 43 -14.44 34.35 13.01
CA TYR A 43 -13.29 34.93 13.70
C TYR A 43 -12.03 34.96 12.82
N LEU A 44 -11.69 33.85 12.16
CA LEU A 44 -10.55 33.79 11.24
C LEU A 44 -10.75 34.70 10.02
N ARG A 45 -11.97 34.81 9.47
CA ARG A 45 -12.29 35.77 8.41
C ARG A 45 -12.04 37.20 8.84
N SER A 46 -12.33 37.58 10.09
CA SER A 46 -12.07 38.95 10.56
C SER A 46 -10.59 39.35 10.51
N LEU A 47 -9.69 38.35 10.60
CA LEU A 47 -8.23 38.50 10.61
C LEU A 47 -7.59 38.40 9.22
N ILE A 48 -8.32 37.91 8.21
CA ILE A 48 -7.81 37.71 6.85
C ILE A 48 -8.52 38.69 5.90
N THR A 49 -7.75 39.36 5.04
CA THR A 49 -8.29 40.17 3.95
C THR A 49 -8.29 39.36 2.66
N PHE A 50 -9.46 39.24 2.03
CA PHE A 50 -9.66 38.50 0.81
C PHE A 50 -9.65 39.46 -0.40
N ALA A 51 -9.27 38.95 -1.57
CA ALA A 51 -9.42 39.68 -2.83
C ALA A 51 -10.92 39.75 -3.17
N ASP A 52 -11.50 40.94 -3.08
CA ASP A 52 -12.85 41.19 -3.58
C ASP A 52 -12.78 41.42 -5.09
N ASP A 53 -12.89 40.34 -5.88
CA ASP A 53 -12.82 40.44 -7.34
C ASP A 53 -14.15 40.20 -8.08
N ASP A 54 -15.28 40.01 -7.40
CA ASP A 54 -16.59 39.86 -8.08
C ASP A 54 -17.67 40.73 -7.42
N VAL A 55 -18.01 41.86 -8.07
CA VAL A 55 -19.13 42.76 -7.71
C VAL A 55 -20.48 42.02 -7.63
N ASP A 56 -20.59 40.88 -8.33
CA ASP A 56 -21.81 40.08 -8.40
C ASP A 56 -21.92 39.02 -7.29
N ARG A 57 -20.83 38.69 -6.57
CA ARG A 57 -20.82 37.67 -5.50
C ARG A 57 -19.77 37.98 -4.41
N PRO A 58 -20.06 38.89 -3.46
CA PRO A 58 -19.13 39.27 -2.39
C PRO A 58 -18.80 38.17 -1.36
N ASP A 59 -19.25 36.93 -1.59
CA ASP A 59 -19.19 35.82 -0.62
C ASP A 59 -18.86 34.46 -1.27
N ARG A 60 -18.25 34.44 -2.47
CA ARG A 60 -17.88 33.17 -3.16
C ARG A 60 -16.95 32.29 -2.31
N HIS A 61 -16.10 32.90 -1.49
CA HIS A 61 -15.21 32.21 -0.54
C HIS A 61 -15.80 32.09 0.88
N ALA A 62 -17.01 32.61 1.12
CA ALA A 62 -17.64 32.64 2.44
C ALA A 62 -18.33 31.32 2.84
N GLN A 63 -18.60 30.43 1.88
CA GLN A 63 -19.43 29.24 2.10
C GLN A 63 -18.65 28.00 2.57
N SER A 64 -17.32 28.04 2.64
CA SER A 64 -16.51 26.86 3.01
C SER A 64 -16.37 26.69 4.53
N HIS A 65 -17.47 26.60 5.27
CA HIS A 65 -17.43 26.25 6.72
C HIS A 65 -16.97 24.81 6.99
N LEU A 66 -16.87 23.99 5.93
CA LEU A 66 -16.51 22.57 5.99
C LEU A 66 -14.99 22.33 5.90
N SER A 67 -14.28 23.25 5.25
CA SER A 67 -12.84 23.21 5.08
C SER A 67 -12.30 24.49 5.72
N LEU A 68 -11.66 24.38 6.89
CA LEU A 68 -10.89 25.47 7.53
C LEU A 68 -9.66 25.89 6.70
N CYS A 69 -9.67 25.62 5.40
CA CYS A 69 -8.60 25.84 4.45
C CYS A 69 -9.08 26.94 3.50
N VAL A 70 -8.44 28.09 3.59
CA VAL A 70 -8.70 29.19 2.67
C VAL A 70 -8.10 28.84 1.29
N PRO A 71 -8.82 29.02 0.17
CA PRO A 71 -8.26 28.87 -1.17
C PRO A 71 -7.04 29.78 -1.32
N HIS A 72 -5.92 29.19 -1.71
CA HIS A 72 -4.61 29.84 -1.69
C HIS A 72 -4.58 31.12 -2.51
N GLU A 73 -5.38 31.25 -3.56
CA GLU A 73 -5.40 32.40 -4.47
C GLU A 73 -6.21 33.60 -3.95
N ALA A 74 -7.04 33.41 -2.93
CA ALA A 74 -8.00 34.44 -2.48
C ALA A 74 -7.48 35.36 -1.35
N VAL A 75 -6.30 35.08 -0.76
CA VAL A 75 -5.78 35.84 0.40
C VAL A 75 -4.84 36.95 -0.06
N VAL A 76 -5.20 38.20 0.22
CA VAL A 76 -4.41 39.39 -0.15
C VAL A 76 -3.47 39.82 0.98
N ASP A 77 -3.96 39.80 2.23
CA ASP A 77 -3.18 40.17 3.41
C ASP A 77 -3.78 39.59 4.70
N VAL A 78 -3.00 39.55 5.77
CA VAL A 78 -3.41 39.11 7.12
C VAL A 78 -3.25 40.28 8.10
N LYS A 79 -4.32 40.64 8.81
CA LYS A 79 -4.28 41.71 9.84
C LYS A 79 -3.37 41.30 11.00
N ARG A 80 -2.89 42.30 11.78
CA ARG A 80 -2.03 42.06 12.96
C ARG A 80 -2.70 41.06 13.91
N THR A 81 -1.99 39.98 14.21
CA THR A 81 -2.46 38.91 15.11
C THR A 81 -2.70 39.49 16.51
N PRO A 82 -3.94 39.44 17.03
CA PRO A 82 -4.19 39.87 18.40
C PRO A 82 -3.50 38.92 19.39
N LEU A 83 -2.97 39.46 20.49
CA LEU A 83 -2.21 38.72 21.51
C LEU A 83 -3.03 37.60 22.20
N GLU A 84 -4.36 37.64 22.05
CA GLU A 84 -5.30 36.65 22.57
C GLU A 84 -5.28 35.32 21.80
N VAL A 85 -4.73 35.30 20.58
CA VAL A 85 -4.61 34.09 19.77
C VAL A 85 -3.30 33.39 20.11
N SER A 86 -3.37 32.32 20.89
CA SER A 86 -2.22 31.50 21.29
C SER A 86 -2.19 30.13 20.58
N GLY A 87 -0.99 29.56 20.45
CA GLY A 87 -0.75 28.23 19.88
C GLY A 87 -0.88 28.17 18.35
N LEU A 88 -1.37 27.02 17.84
CA LEU A 88 -1.42 26.67 16.40
C LEU A 88 -2.13 27.72 15.52
N ARG A 89 -3.12 28.43 16.06
CA ARG A 89 -3.85 29.46 15.31
C ARG A 89 -2.94 30.65 14.97
N ARG A 90 -2.02 30.99 15.87
CA ARG A 90 -1.04 32.05 15.67
C ARG A 90 -0.01 31.62 14.62
N GLU A 91 0.50 30.41 14.74
CA GLU A 91 1.44 29.82 13.77
C GLU A 91 0.83 29.76 12.37
N TYR A 92 -0.45 29.40 12.25
CA TYR A 92 -1.16 29.42 10.97
C TYR A 92 -1.24 30.82 10.35
N LEU A 93 -1.58 31.84 11.15
CA LEU A 93 -1.66 33.23 10.67
C LEU A 93 -0.27 33.80 10.33
N GLU A 94 0.76 33.45 11.08
CA GLU A 94 2.16 33.79 10.80
C GLU A 94 2.64 33.12 9.50
N ALA A 95 2.32 31.84 9.30
CA ALA A 95 2.63 31.11 8.07
C ALA A 95 1.89 31.67 6.85
N LEU A 96 0.61 32.04 7.00
CA LEU A 96 -0.15 32.71 5.94
C LEU A 96 0.48 34.05 5.57
N ARG A 97 0.88 34.86 6.56
CA ARG A 97 1.56 36.13 6.32
C ARG A 97 2.89 35.95 5.60
N ALA A 98 3.68 34.96 6.00
CA ALA A 98 4.94 34.63 5.33
C ALA A 98 4.70 34.15 3.88
N ASN A 99 3.64 33.37 3.65
CA ASN A 99 3.27 32.92 2.31
C ASN A 99 2.88 34.10 1.40
N VAL A 100 2.06 35.03 1.90
CA VAL A 100 1.68 36.25 1.17
C VAL A 100 2.92 37.10 0.85
N ALA A 101 3.84 37.27 1.81
CA ALA A 101 5.09 38.00 1.59
C ALA A 101 5.96 37.35 0.50
N ALA A 102 6.17 36.03 0.59
CA ALA A 102 6.95 35.28 -0.41
C ALA A 102 6.35 35.37 -1.82
N ARG A 103 5.02 35.44 -1.94
CA ARG A 103 4.37 35.65 -3.25
C ARG A 103 4.56 37.04 -3.81
N ARG A 104 4.46 38.07 -2.97
CA ARG A 104 4.73 39.46 -3.40
C ARG A 104 6.18 39.58 -3.87
N GLU A 105 7.12 38.97 -3.14
CA GLU A 105 8.52 38.90 -3.54
C GLU A 105 8.68 38.17 -4.88
N TYR A 106 8.07 37.00 -5.05
CA TYR A 106 8.11 36.24 -6.31
C TYR A 106 7.53 37.05 -7.49
N GLN A 107 6.38 37.70 -7.30
CA GLN A 107 5.78 38.58 -8.31
C GLN A 107 6.70 39.75 -8.64
N SER A 108 7.33 40.39 -7.65
CA SER A 108 8.27 41.49 -7.90
C SER A 108 9.52 41.05 -8.65
N LEU A 109 10.02 39.84 -8.41
CA LEU A 109 11.16 39.28 -9.15
C LEU A 109 10.77 38.95 -10.60
N PHE A 110 9.60 38.36 -10.78
CA PHE A 110 9.05 38.07 -12.11
C PHE A 110 8.81 39.36 -12.91
N GLU A 111 8.20 40.38 -12.29
CA GLU A 111 7.99 41.68 -12.93
C GLU A 111 9.31 42.40 -13.21
N GLY A 112 10.30 42.31 -12.31
CA GLY A 112 11.65 42.86 -12.52
C GLY A 112 12.39 42.23 -13.71
N GLU A 113 12.22 40.93 -13.94
CA GLU A 113 12.75 40.24 -15.13
C GLU A 113 12.04 40.68 -16.42
N THR A 114 10.74 41.01 -16.37
CA THR A 114 10.00 41.53 -17.54
C THR A 114 10.24 43.02 -17.81
N ALA A 115 10.43 43.85 -16.77
CA ALA A 115 10.66 45.29 -16.89
C ALA A 115 12.11 45.64 -17.25
N GLY A 116 13.07 44.73 -17.03
CA GLY A 116 14.44 44.84 -17.54
C GLY A 116 14.57 44.71 -19.07
N SER A 117 13.47 44.43 -19.78
CA SER A 117 13.40 44.33 -21.24
C SER A 117 12.61 45.50 -21.85
N ALA A 118 13.03 46.73 -21.55
CA ALA A 118 12.57 47.91 -22.27
C ALA A 118 13.77 48.84 -22.56
N PRO A 119 14.31 48.85 -23.79
CA PRO A 119 15.27 49.86 -24.19
C PRO A 119 14.57 51.00 -24.96
N PRO A 120 14.94 52.27 -24.72
CA PRO A 120 14.72 53.32 -25.70
C PRO A 120 15.80 53.23 -26.77
N THR A 121 15.36 53.04 -28.01
CA THR A 121 16.02 53.41 -29.28
C THR A 121 17.30 52.67 -29.73
N SER A 122 17.30 52.45 -31.05
CA SER A 122 18.38 52.13 -31.99
C SER A 122 18.94 50.70 -32.07
N GLU A 123 18.49 50.05 -33.14
CA GLU A 123 19.29 49.32 -34.15
C GLU A 123 19.50 47.79 -34.02
N THR A 124 18.95 47.12 -35.04
CA THR A 124 19.07 45.72 -35.50
C THR A 124 18.21 44.64 -34.80
N PRO A 125 17.34 43.91 -35.54
CA PRO A 125 16.50 42.88 -34.96
C PRO A 125 17.31 41.59 -34.79
N LYS A 126 17.66 41.25 -33.55
CA LYS A 126 17.87 39.86 -33.17
C LYS A 126 16.48 39.22 -33.06
N PRO A 127 16.22 38.02 -33.62
CA PRO A 127 14.95 37.36 -33.39
C PRO A 127 14.84 37.09 -31.90
N ASP A 128 13.76 37.57 -31.30
CA ASP A 128 13.47 37.40 -29.88
C ASP A 128 13.35 35.90 -29.59
N SER A 129 14.40 35.31 -29.04
CA SER A 129 14.46 33.87 -28.68
C SER A 129 13.31 33.46 -27.74
N THR A 130 12.75 34.42 -27.01
CA THR A 130 11.57 34.27 -26.17
C THR A 130 10.28 34.13 -26.99
N LEU A 131 10.14 34.85 -28.12
CA LEU A 131 9.03 34.68 -29.05
C LEU A 131 9.13 33.35 -29.80
N GLU A 132 10.33 32.91 -30.16
CA GLU A 132 10.56 31.61 -30.79
C GLU A 132 10.21 30.45 -29.83
N LEU A 133 10.61 30.55 -28.55
CA LEU A 133 10.26 29.58 -27.53
C LEU A 133 8.76 29.58 -27.24
N GLN A 134 8.12 30.74 -27.17
CA GLN A 134 6.66 30.83 -27.02
C GLN A 134 5.92 30.26 -28.24
N ALA A 135 6.41 30.52 -29.46
CA ALA A 135 5.87 29.94 -30.68
C ALA A 135 6.01 28.41 -30.69
N TYR A 136 7.16 27.88 -30.25
CA TYR A 136 7.39 26.45 -30.10
C TYR A 136 6.45 25.81 -29.08
N LEU A 137 6.24 26.45 -27.92
CA LEU A 137 5.30 25.97 -26.91
C LEU A 137 3.84 26.00 -27.38
N ARG A 138 3.44 27.03 -28.14
CA ARG A 138 2.13 27.08 -28.79
C ARG A 138 1.98 25.93 -29.79
N LEU A 139 2.99 25.71 -30.64
CA LEU A 139 3.00 24.64 -31.61
C LEU A 139 2.94 23.24 -30.96
N LEU A 140 3.59 23.04 -29.81
CA LEU A 140 3.45 21.81 -29.03
C LEU A 140 2.04 21.62 -28.45
N ARG A 141 1.40 22.69 -28.00
CA ARG A 141 0.00 22.63 -27.53
C ARG A 141 -0.94 22.31 -28.69
N ASP A 142 -0.72 22.92 -29.85
CA ASP A 142 -1.52 22.71 -31.05
C ASP A 142 -1.37 21.28 -31.57
N ARG A 143 -0.15 20.71 -31.57
CA ARG A 143 0.09 19.30 -31.90
C ARG A 143 -0.66 18.36 -30.95
N ARG A 144 -0.58 18.60 -29.64
CA ARG A 144 -1.33 17.81 -28.65
C ARG A 144 -2.84 17.90 -28.85
N GLN A 145 -3.35 19.07 -29.21
CA GLN A 145 -4.77 19.25 -29.52
C GLN A 145 -5.16 18.51 -30.81
N HIS A 146 -4.31 18.57 -31.83
CA HIS A 146 -4.50 17.85 -33.09
C HIS A 146 -4.51 16.33 -32.89
N ASP A 147 -3.62 15.80 -32.06
CA ASP A 147 -3.59 14.36 -31.74
C ASP A 147 -4.88 13.94 -31.00
N LYS A 148 -5.38 14.76 -30.08
CA LYS A 148 -6.68 14.53 -29.43
C LYS A 148 -7.83 14.53 -30.44
N LEU A 149 -7.84 15.50 -31.35
CA LEU A 149 -8.85 15.58 -32.41
C LEU A 149 -8.77 14.39 -33.37
N ARG A 150 -7.58 13.89 -33.68
CA ARG A 150 -7.39 12.65 -34.46
C ARG A 150 -7.97 11.43 -33.76
N VAL A 151 -7.79 11.31 -32.44
CA VAL A 151 -8.41 10.24 -31.64
C VAL A 151 -9.94 10.35 -31.71
N PHE A 152 -10.50 11.55 -31.54
CA PHE A 152 -11.95 11.75 -31.69
C PHE A 152 -12.43 11.45 -33.11
N GLN A 153 -11.69 11.86 -34.14
CA GLN A 153 -12.00 11.57 -35.53
C GLN A 153 -11.98 10.06 -35.81
N HIS A 154 -10.99 9.35 -35.26
CA HIS A 154 -10.88 7.90 -35.37
C HIS A 154 -12.08 7.20 -34.72
N HIS A 155 -12.47 7.59 -33.51
CA HIS A 155 -13.65 7.03 -32.86
C HIS A 155 -14.96 7.42 -33.55
N LEU A 156 -15.07 8.64 -34.08
CA LEU A 156 -16.23 9.03 -34.89
C LEU A 156 -16.30 8.23 -36.19
N GLN A 157 -15.17 7.93 -36.83
CA GLN A 157 -15.13 7.04 -37.99
C GLN A 157 -15.52 5.62 -37.61
N GLN A 158 -15.03 5.09 -36.48
CA GLN A 158 -15.45 3.79 -35.95
C GLN A 158 -16.95 3.73 -35.64
N ILE A 159 -17.54 4.82 -35.13
CA ILE A 159 -18.98 4.89 -34.88
C ILE A 159 -19.75 4.97 -36.20
N LYS A 160 -19.30 5.78 -37.16
CA LYS A 160 -19.90 5.85 -38.50
C LYS A 160 -19.80 4.54 -39.27
N THR A 161 -18.74 3.76 -39.10
CA THR A 161 -18.65 2.41 -39.69
C THR A 161 -19.50 1.39 -38.94
N ARG A 162 -19.84 1.63 -37.67
CA ARG A 162 -20.77 0.83 -36.87
C ARG A 162 -22.24 1.20 -37.09
N GLU A 163 -22.55 2.43 -37.54
CA GLU A 163 -23.92 2.92 -37.79
C GLU A 163 -24.54 2.45 -39.12
N THR A 164 -24.12 1.30 -39.65
CA THR A 164 -24.89 0.56 -40.69
C THR A 164 -25.71 -0.58 -40.09
N VAL A 165 -26.07 -0.50 -38.81
CA VAL A 165 -27.10 -1.38 -38.22
C VAL A 165 -28.46 -0.91 -38.71
N LYS A 166 -29.09 -1.74 -39.55
CA LYS A 166 -30.44 -1.49 -40.05
C LYS A 166 -31.43 -1.51 -38.88
N PRO A 167 -32.52 -0.73 -38.94
CA PRO A 167 -33.52 -0.68 -37.87
C PRO A 167 -34.30 -1.99 -37.64
N GLU A 168 -34.00 -3.06 -38.36
CA GLU A 168 -34.65 -4.38 -38.27
C GLU A 168 -34.08 -5.25 -37.13
N ASP A 169 -32.93 -4.90 -36.54
CA ASP A 169 -32.28 -5.70 -35.48
C ASP A 169 -32.82 -5.42 -34.06
N PHE A 170 -33.67 -4.39 -33.88
CA PHE A 170 -34.20 -4.00 -32.58
C PHE A 170 -35.58 -4.62 -32.24
N GLU A 171 -36.20 -5.39 -33.14
CA GLU A 171 -37.55 -5.94 -32.93
C GLU A 171 -37.59 -7.39 -32.39
N ARG A 172 -36.46 -7.98 -31.98
CA ARG A 172 -36.44 -9.32 -31.36
C ARG A 172 -35.70 -9.32 -30.02
N THR A 173 -36.27 -8.64 -29.03
CA THR A 173 -35.78 -8.69 -27.65
C THR A 173 -36.91 -8.97 -26.67
N ASP A 174 -37.64 -10.05 -26.92
CA ASP A 174 -38.47 -10.70 -25.91
C ASP A 174 -37.74 -11.93 -25.34
N GLY A 175 -37.27 -11.78 -24.10
CA GLY A 175 -37.06 -12.89 -23.18
C GLY A 175 -35.78 -13.73 -23.36
N LYS A 176 -34.86 -13.57 -22.40
CA LYS A 176 -33.60 -14.30 -22.18
C LYS A 176 -32.38 -13.67 -22.86
N GLU A 177 -31.76 -12.76 -22.13
CA GLU A 177 -30.37 -12.35 -22.33
C GLU A 177 -29.44 -13.54 -22.08
N ARG A 178 -29.33 -14.40 -23.09
CA ARG A 178 -28.17 -15.25 -23.30
C ARG A 178 -27.21 -14.40 -24.12
N LEU A 179 -26.41 -13.58 -23.45
CA LEU A 179 -25.37 -12.79 -24.11
C LEU A 179 -24.30 -13.78 -24.59
N VAL A 180 -24.47 -14.18 -25.85
CA VAL A 180 -23.49 -14.91 -26.64
C VAL A 180 -22.22 -14.06 -26.65
N VAL A 181 -21.16 -14.65 -26.11
CA VAL A 181 -19.78 -14.20 -26.28
C VAL A 181 -19.53 -14.05 -27.78
N PRO A 182 -19.11 -12.88 -28.29
CA PRO A 182 -18.61 -12.80 -29.66
C PRO A 182 -17.39 -13.70 -29.80
N GLU A 183 -17.55 -14.77 -30.58
CA GLU A 183 -16.57 -15.82 -30.90
C GLU A 183 -15.38 -15.32 -31.76
N ASP A 184 -15.28 -14.00 -32.00
CA ASP A 184 -14.34 -13.39 -32.94
C ASP A 184 -12.97 -13.01 -32.34
N TRP A 185 -12.58 -13.60 -31.20
CA TRP A 185 -11.23 -13.39 -30.63
C TRP A 185 -10.43 -14.68 -30.43
N THR A 186 -10.98 -15.84 -30.81
CA THR A 186 -10.30 -17.14 -30.68
C THR A 186 -9.57 -17.57 -31.95
N GLN A 187 -9.50 -16.73 -32.98
CA GLN A 187 -8.86 -17.11 -34.24
C GLN A 187 -7.99 -15.97 -34.76
N ASP A 188 -6.76 -15.92 -34.22
CA ASP A 188 -5.58 -15.58 -35.00
C ASP A 188 -4.42 -16.40 -34.43
N GLU A 189 -4.21 -17.53 -35.09
CA GLU A 189 -2.94 -18.16 -35.47
C GLU A 189 -1.76 -18.00 -34.49
N GLN A 190 -1.19 -19.07 -33.94
CA GLN A 190 -0.32 -19.99 -34.71
C GLN A 190 0.47 -19.31 -35.84
N SER A 191 1.04 -18.13 -35.60
CA SER A 191 2.26 -17.73 -36.30
C SER A 191 3.45 -18.32 -35.54
N GLY A 192 3.93 -19.46 -36.04
CA GLY A 192 5.24 -20.04 -35.72
C GLY A 192 6.38 -19.11 -36.19
N GLY A 193 6.51 -17.95 -35.55
CA GLY A 193 7.65 -17.06 -35.67
C GLY A 193 8.43 -17.13 -34.37
N ARG A 194 9.61 -17.75 -34.43
CA ARG A 194 10.67 -17.67 -33.43
C ARG A 194 10.69 -16.26 -32.79
N PRO A 195 10.64 -16.10 -31.46
CA PRO A 195 10.77 -14.79 -30.84
C PRO A 195 12.24 -14.37 -30.92
N ASP A 196 12.66 -13.91 -32.10
CA ASP A 196 13.96 -13.26 -32.25
C ASP A 196 13.87 -11.88 -31.57
N GLY A 197 14.49 -11.80 -30.40
CA GLY A 197 15.19 -10.62 -29.92
C GLY A 197 14.40 -9.36 -29.52
N ASP A 198 13.08 -9.28 -29.73
CA ASP A 198 12.34 -8.06 -29.40
C ASP A 198 11.66 -8.15 -28.02
N ILE A 199 12.42 -7.77 -26.99
CA ILE A 199 11.96 -7.64 -25.60
C ILE A 199 10.71 -6.74 -25.54
N GLU A 200 10.61 -5.75 -26.42
CA GLU A 200 9.47 -4.85 -26.49
C GLU A 200 8.22 -5.62 -26.94
N GLY A 201 8.31 -6.52 -27.92
CA GLY A 201 7.19 -7.37 -28.34
C GLY A 201 6.68 -8.30 -27.23
N LEU A 202 7.58 -8.86 -26.42
CA LEU A 202 7.21 -9.64 -25.23
C LEU A 202 6.54 -8.79 -24.16
N LEU A 203 7.02 -7.56 -23.95
CA LEU A 203 6.43 -6.61 -23.02
C LEU A 203 5.01 -6.22 -23.43
N HIS A 204 4.77 -5.91 -24.71
CA HIS A 204 3.44 -5.60 -25.22
C HIS A 204 2.47 -6.80 -25.12
N ASN A 205 2.98 -8.02 -25.33
CA ASN A 205 2.19 -9.24 -25.14
C ASN A 205 1.82 -9.45 -23.67
N LEU A 206 2.74 -9.20 -22.75
CA LEU A 206 2.50 -9.26 -21.32
C LEU A 206 1.52 -8.17 -20.88
N GLU A 207 1.69 -6.92 -21.34
CA GLU A 207 0.76 -5.83 -21.08
C GLU A 207 -0.65 -6.19 -21.56
N ARG A 208 -0.79 -6.74 -22.77
CA ARG A 208 -2.07 -7.20 -23.32
C ARG A 208 -2.67 -8.33 -22.48
N ALA A 209 -1.86 -9.28 -22.03
CA ALA A 209 -2.31 -10.37 -21.15
C ALA A 209 -2.76 -9.84 -19.78
N VAL A 210 -2.01 -8.91 -19.18
CA VAL A 210 -2.33 -8.27 -17.89
C VAL A 210 -3.62 -7.46 -17.99
N VAL A 211 -3.81 -6.71 -19.09
CA VAL A 211 -5.06 -5.96 -19.31
C VAL A 211 -6.25 -6.92 -19.45
N ARG A 212 -6.10 -8.03 -20.18
CA ARG A 212 -7.14 -9.07 -20.29
C ARG A 212 -7.46 -9.69 -18.93
N ALA A 213 -6.45 -10.13 -18.18
CA ALA A 213 -6.62 -10.71 -16.85
C ALA A 213 -7.28 -9.72 -15.87
N LYS A 214 -6.86 -8.45 -15.90
CA LYS A 214 -7.46 -7.38 -15.07
C LYS A 214 -8.93 -7.14 -15.45
N SER A 215 -9.26 -7.17 -16.74
CA SER A 215 -10.65 -7.01 -17.19
C SER A 215 -11.54 -8.16 -16.75
N GLN A 216 -11.04 -9.41 -16.82
CA GLN A 216 -11.74 -10.61 -16.34
C GLN A 216 -11.96 -10.56 -14.82
N LEU A 217 -10.91 -10.25 -14.06
CA LEU A 217 -11.00 -10.10 -12.60
C LEU A 217 -12.00 -9.00 -12.19
N ASN A 218 -12.04 -7.89 -12.92
CA ASN A 218 -13.01 -6.83 -12.65
C ASN A 218 -14.44 -7.26 -12.96
N GLN A 219 -14.65 -8.09 -13.99
CA GLN A 219 -15.97 -8.66 -14.29
C GLN A 219 -16.41 -9.63 -13.19
N GLU A 220 -15.52 -10.54 -12.76
CA GLU A 220 -15.80 -11.48 -11.68
C GLU A 220 -16.10 -10.77 -10.36
N LYS A 221 -15.35 -9.71 -10.02
CA LYS A 221 -15.64 -8.90 -8.82
C LYS A 221 -17.01 -8.26 -8.86
N ARG A 222 -17.43 -7.72 -10.01
CA ARG A 222 -18.78 -7.15 -10.16
C ARG A 222 -19.86 -8.21 -10.00
N LEU A 223 -19.69 -9.37 -10.64
CA LEU A 223 -20.62 -10.49 -10.49
C LEU A 223 -20.70 -10.97 -9.03
N PHE A 224 -19.57 -11.01 -8.34
CA PHE A 224 -19.53 -11.36 -6.91
C PHE A 224 -20.25 -10.32 -6.05
N GLU A 225 -20.03 -9.02 -6.28
CA GLU A 225 -20.72 -7.94 -5.58
C GLU A 225 -22.22 -7.97 -5.84
N GLU A 226 -22.65 -8.26 -7.07
CA GLU A 226 -24.07 -8.44 -7.43
C GLU A 226 -24.68 -9.65 -6.72
N LEU A 227 -23.99 -10.79 -6.67
CA LEU A 227 -24.43 -11.97 -5.93
C LEU A 227 -24.51 -11.72 -4.43
N LYS A 228 -23.52 -11.01 -3.89
CA LYS A 228 -23.49 -10.62 -2.48
C LYS A 228 -24.63 -9.67 -2.14
N ALA A 229 -24.88 -8.64 -2.96
CA ALA A 229 -26.00 -7.73 -2.77
C ALA A 229 -27.36 -8.44 -2.86
N ARG A 230 -27.51 -9.42 -3.76
CA ARG A 230 -28.71 -10.28 -3.83
C ARG A 230 -28.87 -11.17 -2.59
N HIS A 231 -27.77 -11.65 -2.04
CA HIS A 231 -27.78 -12.43 -0.80
C HIS A 231 -28.13 -11.56 0.41
N ASP A 232 -27.53 -10.37 0.53
CA ASP A 232 -27.77 -9.43 1.63
C ASP A 232 -29.18 -8.80 1.57
N ALA A 233 -29.77 -8.67 0.38
CA ALA A 233 -31.16 -8.22 0.19
C ALA A 233 -32.22 -9.29 0.50
N ARG A 234 -31.81 -10.56 0.68
CA ARG A 234 -32.70 -11.63 1.12
C ARG A 234 -32.77 -11.59 2.64
N GLU A 235 -33.82 -10.96 3.17
CA GLU A 235 -33.93 -10.53 4.58
C GLU A 235 -33.86 -11.64 5.66
N ASN A 236 -33.81 -12.94 5.32
CA ASN A 236 -33.60 -14.01 6.31
C ASN A 236 -32.67 -15.10 5.76
N PRO A 237 -31.43 -15.28 6.31
CA PRO A 237 -30.57 -16.41 5.99
C PRO A 237 -31.08 -17.76 6.57
N ASP A 238 -32.06 -17.70 7.48
CA ASP A 238 -32.60 -18.85 8.21
C ASP A 238 -33.85 -19.48 7.57
N ASP A 239 -34.43 -18.87 6.52
CA ASP A 239 -35.61 -19.39 5.78
C ASP A 239 -35.23 -20.33 4.61
N ILE A 240 -33.98 -20.81 4.57
CA ILE A 240 -33.53 -21.78 3.56
C ILE A 240 -33.78 -23.18 4.09
N ASP A 241 -34.61 -23.95 3.38
CA ASP A 241 -34.88 -25.36 3.66
C ASP A 241 -33.55 -26.11 3.93
N PRO A 242 -33.40 -26.78 5.10
CA PRO A 242 -32.15 -27.45 5.48
C PRO A 242 -31.70 -28.49 4.44
N ALA A 243 -32.61 -29.07 3.66
CA ALA A 243 -32.26 -29.98 2.57
C ALA A 243 -31.50 -29.26 1.43
N VAL A 244 -31.89 -28.04 1.09
CA VAL A 244 -31.22 -27.21 0.08
C VAL A 244 -29.86 -26.74 0.59
N LYS A 245 -29.76 -26.41 1.89
CA LYS A 245 -28.49 -26.06 2.53
C LYS A 245 -27.50 -27.24 2.52
N LEU A 246 -27.96 -28.44 2.85
CA LEU A 246 -27.13 -29.65 2.79
C LEU A 246 -26.70 -29.97 1.34
N ALA A 247 -27.60 -29.86 0.37
CA ALA A 247 -27.26 -30.06 -1.04
C ALA A 247 -26.27 -29.01 -1.57
N ALA A 248 -26.41 -27.74 -1.16
CA ALA A 248 -25.47 -26.69 -1.50
C ALA A 248 -24.10 -26.93 -0.85
N LEU A 249 -24.06 -27.33 0.42
CA LEU A 249 -22.81 -27.66 1.12
C LEU A 249 -22.11 -28.88 0.50
N GLN A 250 -22.88 -29.91 0.12
CA GLN A 250 -22.36 -31.06 -0.63
C GLN A 250 -21.78 -30.62 -1.97
N ARG A 251 -22.48 -29.76 -2.72
CA ARG A 251 -21.96 -29.23 -3.98
C ARG A 251 -20.70 -28.40 -3.80
N THR A 252 -20.65 -27.54 -2.79
CA THR A 252 -19.42 -26.77 -2.49
C THR A 252 -18.28 -27.67 -2.05
N ARG A 253 -18.57 -28.75 -1.32
CA ARG A 253 -17.58 -29.77 -0.96
C ARG A 253 -17.06 -30.45 -2.22
N ASP A 254 -17.94 -30.89 -3.10
CA ASP A 254 -17.57 -31.59 -4.34
C ASP A 254 -16.77 -30.66 -5.28
N GLU A 255 -17.14 -29.38 -5.38
CA GLU A 255 -16.40 -28.36 -6.14
C GLU A 255 -15.03 -28.06 -5.51
N LEU A 256 -14.92 -27.99 -4.19
CA LEU A 256 -13.64 -27.83 -3.50
C LEU A 256 -12.75 -29.06 -3.66
N VAL A 257 -13.33 -30.26 -3.57
CA VAL A 257 -12.61 -31.52 -3.82
C VAL A 257 -12.12 -31.54 -5.26
N GLN A 258 -12.97 -31.22 -6.24
CA GLN A 258 -12.59 -31.13 -7.64
C GLN A 258 -11.50 -30.07 -7.87
N TRP A 259 -11.59 -28.90 -7.21
CA TRP A 259 -10.58 -27.86 -7.33
C TRP A 259 -9.24 -28.31 -6.72
N VAL A 260 -9.26 -28.97 -5.56
CA VAL A 260 -8.06 -29.54 -4.94
C VAL A 260 -7.47 -30.63 -5.83
N GLU A 261 -8.28 -31.54 -6.35
CA GLU A 261 -7.86 -32.58 -7.29
C GLU A 261 -7.27 -31.97 -8.57
N GLN A 262 -7.88 -30.92 -9.12
CA GLN A 262 -7.35 -30.17 -10.27
C GLN A 262 -6.04 -29.46 -9.93
N LYS A 263 -5.91 -28.85 -8.76
CA LYS A 263 -4.66 -28.20 -8.33
C LYS A 263 -3.56 -29.19 -8.04
N LEU A 264 -3.88 -30.35 -7.45
CA LEU A 264 -2.93 -31.43 -7.22
C LEU A 264 -2.51 -32.10 -8.55
N THR A 265 -3.42 -32.29 -9.49
CA THR A 265 -3.09 -32.80 -10.83
C THR A 265 -2.35 -31.78 -11.69
N THR A 266 -2.63 -30.48 -11.55
CA THR A 266 -1.87 -29.42 -12.25
C THR A 266 -0.48 -29.26 -11.64
N ALA A 267 -0.35 -29.34 -10.30
CA ALA A 267 0.94 -29.31 -9.62
C ALA A 267 1.77 -30.59 -9.91
N GLY A 268 1.13 -31.75 -9.98
CA GLY A 268 1.77 -33.01 -10.39
C GLY A 268 2.12 -33.05 -11.88
N SER A 269 1.32 -32.42 -12.75
CA SER A 269 1.60 -32.35 -14.19
C SER A 269 2.60 -31.25 -14.56
N SER A 270 2.88 -30.29 -13.67
CA SER A 270 3.94 -29.28 -13.90
C SER A 270 5.34 -29.76 -13.54
N GLU A 271 5.48 -30.88 -12.82
CA GLU A 271 6.77 -31.53 -12.56
C GLU A 271 7.07 -32.71 -13.51
N ASP A 272 6.07 -33.27 -14.20
CA ASP A 272 6.23 -34.43 -15.11
C ASP A 272 6.21 -34.09 -16.62
N ALA A 273 6.20 -32.80 -16.99
CA ALA A 273 6.70 -32.42 -18.32
C ALA A 273 8.23 -32.38 -18.23
N PRO A 274 8.97 -33.21 -19.00
CA PRO A 274 10.42 -33.21 -18.91
C PRO A 274 10.91 -31.78 -19.16
N PRO A 275 11.70 -31.17 -18.26
CA PRO A 275 12.42 -29.98 -18.62
C PRO A 275 13.25 -30.35 -19.86
N GLU A 276 13.19 -29.51 -20.88
CA GLU A 276 14.18 -29.53 -21.94
C GLU A 276 15.52 -29.23 -21.25
N GLU A 277 16.19 -30.28 -20.78
CA GLU A 277 17.52 -30.22 -20.18
C GLU A 277 18.42 -29.68 -21.27
N ILE A 278 18.69 -28.37 -21.21
CA ILE A 278 19.72 -27.72 -22.00
C ILE A 278 20.98 -28.56 -21.80
N PRO A 279 21.55 -29.16 -22.86
CA PRO A 279 22.65 -30.09 -22.72
C PRO A 279 23.80 -29.41 -21.97
N PRO A 280 24.51 -30.13 -21.08
CA PRO A 280 25.57 -29.53 -20.27
C PRO A 280 26.68 -28.88 -21.11
N GLU A 281 26.84 -29.32 -22.38
CA GLU A 281 27.74 -28.72 -23.36
C GLU A 281 27.34 -27.27 -23.73
N GLU A 282 26.04 -26.96 -23.89
CA GLU A 282 25.57 -25.60 -24.19
C GLU A 282 25.73 -24.66 -22.98
N ILE A 283 25.62 -25.20 -21.77
CA ILE A 283 25.88 -24.44 -20.53
C ILE A 283 27.37 -24.10 -20.43
N GLU A 284 28.26 -25.07 -20.68
CA GLU A 284 29.71 -24.83 -20.68
C GLU A 284 30.14 -23.84 -21.78
N GLU A 285 29.55 -23.92 -22.97
CA GLU A 285 29.80 -22.97 -24.06
C GLU A 285 29.31 -21.56 -23.70
N SER A 286 28.13 -21.43 -23.08
CA SER A 286 27.62 -20.13 -22.63
C SER A 286 28.52 -19.49 -21.56
N VAL A 287 29.08 -20.29 -20.65
CA VAL A 287 30.03 -19.83 -19.64
C VAL A 287 31.34 -19.37 -20.28
N ARG A 288 31.86 -20.11 -21.26
CA ARG A 288 33.06 -19.70 -22.01
C ARG A 288 32.84 -18.40 -22.78
N LEU A 289 31.70 -18.26 -23.45
CA LEU A 289 31.35 -17.02 -24.16
C LEU A 289 31.22 -15.83 -23.20
N LEU A 290 30.67 -16.02 -22.00
CA LEU A 290 30.61 -14.98 -20.98
C LEU A 290 32.00 -14.62 -20.44
N GLU A 291 32.88 -15.60 -20.27
CA GLU A 291 34.27 -15.36 -19.85
C GLU A 291 35.07 -14.61 -20.92
N GLU A 292 34.87 -14.93 -22.21
CA GLU A 292 35.45 -14.21 -23.34
C GLU A 292 34.94 -12.77 -23.42
N GLN A 293 33.62 -12.55 -23.29
CA GLN A 293 33.03 -11.21 -23.25
C GLN A 293 33.56 -10.40 -22.06
N LYS A 294 33.71 -11.02 -20.90
CA LYS A 294 34.30 -10.39 -19.71
C LYS A 294 35.76 -10.01 -19.98
N ALA A 295 36.55 -10.87 -20.62
CA ALA A 295 37.93 -10.57 -20.98
C ALA A 295 38.02 -9.39 -21.95
N GLN A 296 37.17 -9.36 -22.97
CA GLN A 296 37.08 -8.24 -23.93
C GLN A 296 36.70 -6.92 -23.22
N VAL A 297 35.73 -6.94 -22.30
CA VAL A 297 35.35 -5.76 -21.52
C VAL A 297 36.50 -5.27 -20.63
N MET A 298 37.26 -6.18 -20.03
CA MET A 298 38.44 -5.80 -19.23
C MET A 298 39.55 -5.18 -20.09
N GLU A 299 39.77 -5.69 -21.29
CA GLU A 299 40.74 -5.15 -22.25
C GLU A 299 40.31 -3.76 -22.74
N LEU A 300 39.06 -3.60 -23.18
CA LEU A 300 38.52 -2.28 -23.56
C LEU A 300 38.59 -1.28 -22.40
N TYR A 301 38.36 -1.73 -21.16
CA TYR A 301 38.49 -0.88 -19.99
C TYR A 301 39.94 -0.50 -19.69
N SER A 302 40.90 -1.40 -19.89
CA SER A 302 42.33 -1.09 -19.69
C SER A 302 42.83 -0.10 -20.76
N GLU A 303 42.42 -0.28 -22.02
CA GLU A 303 42.68 0.65 -23.11
C GLU A 303 42.09 2.03 -22.83
N TYR A 304 40.84 2.09 -22.36
CA TYR A 304 40.19 3.34 -21.95
C TYR A 304 40.94 4.04 -20.82
N VAL A 305 41.36 3.30 -19.79
CA VAL A 305 42.13 3.83 -18.67
C VAL A 305 43.47 4.38 -19.15
N ASP A 306 44.16 3.68 -20.05
CA ASP A 306 45.44 4.13 -20.58
C ASP A 306 45.31 5.32 -21.53
N ALA A 307 44.25 5.37 -22.35
CA ALA A 307 43.91 6.56 -23.14
C ALA A 307 43.65 7.77 -22.23
N ARG A 308 42.94 7.58 -21.12
CA ARG A 308 42.68 8.63 -20.14
C ARG A 308 43.95 9.09 -19.42
N LYS A 309 44.85 8.19 -19.05
CA LYS A 309 46.17 8.53 -18.50
C LYS A 309 46.98 9.36 -19.50
N ARG A 310 47.04 8.93 -20.77
CA ARG A 310 47.74 9.68 -21.83
C ARG A 310 47.16 11.08 -22.04
N LEU A 311 45.83 11.22 -21.99
CA LEU A 311 45.17 12.53 -22.06
C LEU A 311 45.55 13.41 -20.87
N LEU A 312 45.49 12.87 -19.65
CA LEU A 312 45.89 13.59 -18.44
C LEU A 312 47.36 13.99 -18.47
N ASP A 313 48.25 13.13 -18.96
CA ASP A 313 49.67 13.43 -19.14
C ASP A 313 49.89 14.53 -20.20
N ALA A 314 49.15 14.49 -21.30
CA ALA A 314 49.21 15.53 -22.33
C ALA A 314 48.68 16.88 -21.80
N ALA A 315 47.58 16.87 -21.06
CA ALA A 315 47.03 18.05 -20.40
C ALA A 315 47.99 18.58 -19.32
N ALA A 316 48.61 17.70 -18.53
CA ALA A 316 49.61 18.08 -17.53
C ALA A 316 50.84 18.73 -18.16
N ARG A 317 51.30 18.22 -19.32
CA ARG A 317 52.40 18.83 -20.11
C ARG A 317 51.98 20.18 -20.70
N ALA A 318 50.75 20.32 -21.19
CA ALA A 318 50.23 21.58 -21.72
C ALA A 318 50.04 22.65 -20.63
N CYS A 319 49.79 22.24 -19.39
CA CYS A 319 49.64 23.12 -18.23
C CYS A 319 50.97 23.43 -17.51
N GLN A 320 52.13 22.94 -17.99
CA GLN A 320 53.41 23.35 -17.42
C GLN A 320 53.74 24.79 -17.85
N PRO A 321 54.08 25.69 -16.90
CA PRO A 321 54.42 27.06 -17.23
C PRO A 321 55.73 27.11 -18.02
N ILE A 322 55.71 27.74 -19.20
CA ILE A 322 56.90 28.02 -20.01
C ILE A 322 57.78 28.97 -19.20
N ALA A 323 58.79 28.43 -18.51
CA ALA A 323 59.84 29.22 -17.90
C ALA A 323 60.69 29.84 -19.02
N SER A 324 60.62 31.17 -19.15
CA SER A 324 61.46 31.95 -20.03
C SER A 324 62.90 32.02 -19.52
N ALA A 325 63.87 31.51 -20.29
CA ALA A 325 65.26 32.01 -20.44
C ALA A 325 65.99 31.11 -21.45
N SER A 326 66.26 31.56 -22.69
CA SER A 326 67.40 32.38 -23.13
C SER A 326 68.61 31.56 -23.63
N ALA A 327 69.02 31.91 -24.85
CA ALA A 327 70.34 31.77 -25.48
C ALA A 327 70.73 30.46 -26.20
N LYS A 328 70.81 30.62 -27.54
CA LYS A 328 71.91 30.28 -28.46
C LYS A 328 71.57 29.20 -29.52
N PRO A 329 71.60 29.53 -30.82
CA PRO A 329 71.49 28.53 -31.87
C PRO A 329 72.87 27.94 -32.19
N PRO A 330 72.98 26.62 -32.45
CA PRO A 330 74.01 26.12 -33.32
C PRO A 330 73.41 25.65 -34.66
N ASP A 331 73.98 26.28 -35.69
CA ASP A 331 74.37 25.79 -37.00
C ASP A 331 73.68 24.61 -37.70
N ARG A 332 73.57 24.82 -39.02
CA ARG A 332 73.10 23.92 -40.07
C ARG A 332 73.84 22.58 -40.11
N SER A 333 73.09 21.52 -40.42
CA SER A 333 73.51 20.52 -41.42
C SER A 333 72.29 19.99 -42.19
N PRO A 334 72.38 19.75 -43.51
CA PRO A 334 71.30 19.19 -44.31
C PRO A 334 71.51 17.68 -44.54
N GLY A 335 70.42 16.91 -44.59
CA GLY A 335 70.45 15.57 -45.19
C GLY A 335 69.30 14.68 -44.74
N PRO A 336 68.73 13.87 -45.64
CA PRO A 336 67.30 13.57 -45.71
C PRO A 336 66.98 12.20 -45.12
N ASP A 337 65.72 12.00 -44.70
CA ASP A 337 64.85 10.97 -45.27
C ASP A 337 63.54 10.89 -44.47
N LYS A 338 62.45 11.09 -45.20
CA LYS A 338 61.09 10.70 -44.81
C LYS A 338 61.05 9.16 -44.89
N PRO A 339 60.24 8.48 -44.06
CA PRO A 339 58.87 8.29 -44.50
C PRO A 339 57.81 8.45 -43.40
N ILE A 340 56.70 9.06 -43.84
CA ILE A 340 55.31 8.76 -43.50
C ILE A 340 55.01 8.80 -42.00
N ALA A 341 54.83 10.02 -41.48
CA ALA A 341 53.95 10.25 -40.34
C ALA A 341 52.51 10.28 -40.87
N ASP A 342 51.70 9.33 -40.42
CA ASP A 342 50.25 9.41 -40.53
C ASP A 342 49.79 10.73 -39.89
N PRO A 343 48.87 11.48 -40.54
CA PRO A 343 48.31 12.68 -39.94
C PRO A 343 47.38 12.22 -38.81
N THR A 344 47.89 12.20 -37.58
CA THR A 344 47.02 12.26 -36.41
C THR A 344 46.20 13.54 -36.58
N PRO A 345 44.85 13.47 -36.61
CA PRO A 345 44.06 14.69 -36.59
C PRO A 345 44.35 15.35 -35.25
N SER A 346 45.08 16.46 -35.29
CA SER A 346 45.20 17.35 -34.15
C SER A 346 43.79 17.79 -33.84
N LEU A 347 43.15 17.16 -32.85
CA LEU A 347 41.88 17.64 -32.32
C LEU A 347 42.12 19.10 -31.97
N GLU A 348 41.47 19.98 -32.72
CA GLU A 348 41.63 21.41 -32.63
C GLU A 348 41.44 21.76 -31.15
N SER A 349 42.41 22.42 -30.52
CA SER A 349 42.41 22.60 -29.06
C SER A 349 41.15 23.32 -28.56
N LEU A 350 40.44 24.01 -29.47
CA LEU A 350 39.11 24.57 -29.27
C LEU A 350 38.00 23.51 -29.10
N ASP A 351 38.01 22.44 -29.87
CA ASP A 351 37.02 21.36 -29.80
C ASP A 351 37.15 20.58 -28.49
N ALA A 352 38.38 20.35 -28.03
CA ALA A 352 38.63 19.76 -26.71
C ALA A 352 38.11 20.66 -25.57
N LEU A 353 38.25 21.98 -25.70
CA LEU A 353 37.71 22.93 -24.72
C LEU A 353 36.18 22.95 -24.73
N SER A 354 35.55 22.95 -25.90
CA SER A 354 34.08 22.89 -26.01
C SER A 354 33.50 21.59 -25.43
N PHE A 355 34.14 20.44 -25.69
CA PHE A 355 33.72 19.17 -25.09
C PHE A 355 33.87 19.18 -23.56
N THR A 356 34.91 19.83 -23.04
CA THR A 356 35.08 19.96 -21.59
C THR A 356 34.01 20.85 -20.95
N SER A 357 33.64 21.97 -21.59
CA SER A 357 32.61 22.88 -21.08
C SER A 357 31.20 22.31 -21.19
N ASP A 358 30.90 21.64 -22.30
CA ASP A 358 29.53 21.27 -22.67
C ASP A 358 29.16 19.88 -22.15
N VAL A 359 30.13 18.98 -22.02
CA VAL A 359 29.88 17.58 -21.61
C VAL A 359 30.50 17.26 -20.26
N LEU A 360 31.81 17.48 -20.09
CA LEU A 360 32.50 17.02 -18.87
C LEU A 360 32.13 17.85 -17.63
N LEU A 361 31.98 19.16 -17.75
CA LEU A 361 31.66 20.05 -16.63
C LEU A 361 30.23 19.80 -16.09
N PRO A 362 29.18 19.71 -16.93
CA PRO A 362 27.84 19.35 -16.49
C PRO A 362 27.78 17.93 -15.91
N LEU A 363 28.50 16.97 -16.53
CA LEU A 363 28.56 15.60 -16.02
C LEU A 363 29.22 15.55 -14.65
N ALA A 364 30.33 16.26 -14.44
CA ALA A 364 30.98 16.37 -13.13
C ALA A 364 30.07 17.03 -12.08
N LYS A 365 29.29 18.05 -12.45
CA LYS A 365 28.27 18.65 -11.57
C LYS A 365 27.17 17.65 -11.21
N SER A 366 26.66 16.88 -12.17
CA SER A 366 25.65 15.84 -11.94
C SER A 366 26.18 14.73 -11.04
N GLN A 367 27.43 14.29 -11.23
CA GLN A 367 28.08 13.30 -10.40
C GLN A 367 28.24 13.78 -8.95
N ARG A 368 28.60 15.05 -8.74
CA ARG A 368 28.65 15.66 -7.40
C ARG A 368 27.26 15.77 -6.76
N ALA A 369 26.24 16.14 -7.53
CA ALA A 369 24.87 16.18 -7.03
C ALA A 369 24.38 14.78 -6.62
N LEU A 370 24.62 13.75 -7.44
CA LEU A 370 24.28 12.36 -7.13
C LEU A 370 25.06 11.83 -5.94
N SER A 371 26.35 12.17 -5.80
CA SER A 371 27.13 11.75 -4.63
C SER A 371 26.64 12.39 -3.34
N LEU A 372 26.24 13.67 -3.37
CA LEU A 372 25.59 14.35 -2.24
C LEU A 372 24.23 13.73 -1.90
N GLN A 373 23.41 13.39 -2.90
CA GLN A 373 22.14 12.71 -2.67
C GLN A 373 22.37 11.32 -2.06
N LYS A 374 23.36 10.57 -2.55
CA LYS A 374 23.72 9.25 -2.00
C LYS A 374 24.16 9.35 -0.54
N THR A 375 25.01 10.31 -0.17
CA THR A 375 25.44 10.48 1.22
C THR A 375 24.30 10.95 2.12
N TYR A 376 23.43 11.83 1.62
CA TYR A 376 22.23 12.25 2.35
C TYR A 376 21.27 11.08 2.61
N LEU A 377 20.95 10.28 1.59
CA LEU A 377 20.08 9.11 1.71
C LEU A 377 20.70 8.03 2.60
N ALA A 378 22.00 7.78 2.48
CA ALA A 378 22.71 6.86 3.37
C ALA A 378 22.66 7.32 4.83
N GLY A 379 22.80 8.63 5.08
CA GLY A 379 22.68 9.23 6.40
C GLY A 379 21.26 9.14 6.96
N LEU A 380 20.23 9.38 6.13
CA LEU A 380 18.83 9.24 6.53
C LEU A 380 18.51 7.77 6.85
N LEU A 381 18.90 6.84 5.99
CA LEU A 381 18.72 5.41 6.18
C LEU A 381 19.45 4.91 7.44
N GLY A 382 20.65 5.42 7.72
CA GLY A 382 21.36 5.11 8.98
C GLY A 382 20.64 5.63 10.23
N LYS A 383 20.04 6.82 10.15
CA LYS A 383 19.21 7.36 11.24
C LYS A 383 17.97 6.49 11.44
N GLU A 384 17.23 6.20 10.38
CA GLU A 384 16.05 5.32 10.44
C GLU A 384 16.42 3.96 11.02
N LYS A 385 17.47 3.29 10.52
CA LYS A 385 17.95 2.01 11.07
C LYS A 385 18.27 2.06 12.56
N SER A 386 18.97 3.11 13.02
CA SER A 386 19.28 3.23 14.45
C SER A 386 18.04 3.52 15.30
N THR A 387 17.08 4.31 14.78
CA THR A 387 15.80 4.53 15.47
C THR A 387 14.94 3.26 15.54
N THR A 388 14.85 2.48 14.46
CA THR A 388 14.11 1.21 14.45
C THR A 388 14.76 0.19 15.37
N LEU A 389 16.09 0.08 15.38
CA LEU A 389 16.80 -0.77 16.32
C LEU A 389 16.55 -0.36 17.77
N ARG A 390 16.55 0.94 18.07
CA ARG A 390 16.25 1.43 19.42
C ARG A 390 14.83 1.08 19.86
N ILE A 391 13.85 1.24 18.96
CA ILE A 391 12.45 0.89 19.24
C ILE A 391 12.31 -0.62 19.44
N LEU A 392 12.90 -1.44 18.57
CA LEU A 392 12.83 -2.90 18.68
C LEU A 392 13.53 -3.42 19.95
N ASN A 393 14.66 -2.84 20.34
CA ASN A 393 15.32 -3.19 21.61
C ASN A 393 14.49 -2.76 22.83
N ARG A 394 13.86 -1.59 22.76
CA ARG A 394 12.94 -1.18 23.82
C ARG A 394 11.75 -2.13 23.92
N LEU A 395 11.17 -2.51 22.78
CA LEU A 395 10.10 -3.51 22.74
C LEU A 395 10.57 -4.85 23.28
N SER A 396 11.82 -5.27 22.99
CA SER A 396 12.35 -6.52 23.54
C SER A 396 12.55 -6.47 25.06
N ASP A 397 12.89 -5.31 25.61
CA ASP A 397 13.00 -5.13 27.06
C ASP A 397 11.61 -5.08 27.74
N GLU A 398 10.61 -4.51 27.06
CA GLU A 398 9.22 -4.45 27.54
C GLU A 398 8.48 -5.79 27.37
N SER A 399 8.84 -6.59 26.38
CA SER A 399 8.25 -7.90 26.15
C SER A 399 9.05 -9.02 26.79
N HIS A 400 8.41 -9.84 27.60
CA HIS A 400 9.05 -11.06 28.11
C HIS A 400 9.02 -12.24 27.11
N LEU A 401 8.49 -12.02 25.90
CA LEU A 401 8.31 -13.03 24.86
C LEU A 401 9.64 -13.60 24.33
N LEU A 402 10.63 -12.74 24.06
CA LEU A 402 11.92 -13.17 23.52
C LEU A 402 12.77 -13.99 24.53
N PRO A 403 12.81 -13.63 25.83
CA PRO A 403 13.39 -14.49 26.85
C PRO A 403 12.70 -15.85 27.02
N GLU A 404 11.36 -15.88 26.90
CA GLU A 404 10.57 -17.11 27.03
C GLU A 404 10.75 -18.05 25.84
N TYR A 405 10.86 -17.50 24.62
CA TYR A 405 11.02 -18.27 23.38
C TYR A 405 12.30 -17.89 22.61
N PRO A 406 13.49 -18.22 23.12
CA PRO A 406 14.75 -17.87 22.47
C PRO A 406 15.05 -18.78 21.26
N ILE A 407 15.52 -18.18 20.16
CA ILE A 407 16.11 -18.96 19.05
C ILE A 407 17.43 -19.59 19.55
N LEU A 408 17.39 -20.88 19.87
CA LEU A 408 18.55 -21.62 20.38
C LEU A 408 19.75 -21.60 19.42
N ALA A 409 19.51 -21.58 18.10
CA ALA A 409 20.55 -21.50 17.08
C ALA A 409 21.39 -20.21 17.13
N ARG A 410 20.93 -19.17 17.83
CA ARG A 410 21.61 -17.87 17.94
C ARG A 410 22.29 -17.66 19.28
N GLN A 411 22.07 -18.54 20.25
CA GLN A 411 22.73 -18.43 21.55
C GLN A 411 24.23 -18.73 21.42
N PRO A 412 25.11 -17.97 22.13
CA PRO A 412 26.55 -18.14 22.05
C PRO A 412 27.03 -19.54 22.44
N ARG A 413 26.23 -20.29 23.21
CA ARG A 413 26.52 -21.66 23.65
C ARG A 413 26.26 -22.72 22.57
N PHE A 414 25.43 -22.43 21.57
CA PHE A 414 25.05 -23.37 20.50
C PHE A 414 25.62 -22.99 19.11
N LYS A 415 26.49 -21.97 19.04
CA LYS A 415 27.18 -21.55 17.81
C LYS A 415 28.01 -22.65 17.15
N HIS A 416 28.42 -23.68 17.90
CA HIS A 416 29.23 -24.78 17.39
C HIS A 416 28.43 -25.86 16.65
N THR A 417 27.11 -25.93 16.81
CA THR A 417 26.26 -26.93 16.13
C THR A 417 25.42 -26.34 15.00
N ALA A 418 25.17 -25.02 15.01
CA ALA A 418 24.41 -24.30 13.97
C ALA A 418 25.25 -23.80 12.77
N ALA A 419 26.55 -24.16 12.70
CA ALA A 419 27.46 -23.71 11.65
C ALA A 419 27.15 -24.28 10.24
N VAL A 420 26.27 -25.27 10.13
CA VAL A 420 25.90 -25.90 8.85
C VAL A 420 24.76 -25.15 8.14
N ALA A 421 24.02 -24.28 8.82
CA ALA A 421 22.80 -23.65 8.28
C ALA A 421 22.85 -22.11 8.16
N GLN A 422 23.91 -21.43 8.59
CA GLN A 422 23.96 -19.96 8.55
C GLN A 422 24.93 -19.43 7.49
N LYS A 423 24.35 -18.76 6.49
CA LYS A 423 25.01 -17.69 5.73
C LYS A 423 25.55 -16.66 6.74
N ASP A 424 26.84 -16.33 6.65
CA ASP A 424 27.57 -15.45 7.58
C ASP A 424 26.71 -14.40 8.32
N PRO A 425 26.59 -14.45 9.66
CA PRO A 425 25.81 -13.46 10.44
C PRO A 425 26.39 -12.05 10.35
N ALA A 426 27.63 -11.89 9.85
CA ALA A 426 28.25 -10.60 9.60
C ALA A 426 27.62 -9.82 8.43
N LYS A 427 26.77 -10.46 7.60
CA LYS A 427 26.12 -9.84 6.44
C LYS A 427 24.64 -9.56 6.65
N GLN A 428 24.04 -10.06 7.73
CA GLN A 428 22.62 -9.84 8.01
C GLN A 428 22.42 -8.54 8.80
N ASP A 429 21.47 -7.72 8.34
CA ASP A 429 21.12 -6.47 9.01
C ASP A 429 20.58 -6.77 10.42
N ALA A 430 21.04 -6.05 11.44
CA ALA A 430 20.66 -6.29 12.83
C ALA A 430 19.15 -6.12 13.07
N VAL A 431 18.48 -5.29 12.24
CA VAL A 431 17.03 -5.13 12.28
C VAL A 431 16.33 -6.41 11.85
N VAL A 432 16.81 -7.03 10.77
CA VAL A 432 16.22 -8.25 10.20
C VAL A 432 16.42 -9.41 11.17
N SER A 433 17.60 -9.53 11.77
CA SER A 433 17.84 -10.60 12.74
C SER A 433 16.93 -10.47 13.97
N LEU A 434 16.72 -9.25 14.49
CA LEU A 434 15.81 -9.04 15.62
C LEU A 434 14.35 -9.32 15.23
N ALA A 435 13.92 -8.88 14.04
CA ALA A 435 12.58 -9.17 13.54
C ALA A 435 12.31 -10.67 13.35
N GLU A 436 13.28 -11.43 12.84
CA GLU A 436 13.17 -12.89 12.74
C GLU A 436 13.08 -13.56 14.11
N ALA A 437 13.78 -13.04 15.12
CA ALA A 437 13.66 -13.52 16.50
C ALA A 437 12.26 -13.32 17.06
N TRP A 438 11.65 -12.17 16.78
CA TRP A 438 10.29 -11.86 17.16
C TRP A 438 9.26 -12.74 16.45
N ALA A 439 9.40 -12.96 15.14
CA ALA A 439 8.51 -13.83 14.38
C ALA A 439 8.56 -15.27 14.92
N PHE A 440 9.75 -15.79 15.19
CA PHE A 440 9.90 -17.11 15.79
C PHE A 440 9.26 -17.18 17.19
N ALA A 441 9.52 -16.18 18.04
CA ALA A 441 8.99 -16.16 19.38
C ALA A 441 7.45 -16.01 19.40
N SER A 442 6.87 -15.25 18.46
CA SER A 442 5.42 -15.12 18.34
C SER A 442 4.77 -16.42 17.90
N ASP A 443 5.36 -17.11 16.91
CA ASP A 443 4.84 -18.39 16.44
C ASP A 443 4.93 -19.46 17.53
N ALA A 444 6.05 -19.50 18.26
CA ALA A 444 6.23 -20.43 19.37
C ALA A 444 5.28 -20.14 20.55
N ALA A 445 5.01 -18.86 20.83
CA ALA A 445 4.03 -18.47 21.83
C ALA A 445 2.60 -18.80 21.40
N ASP A 446 2.25 -18.64 20.12
CA ASP A 446 0.94 -19.00 19.60
C ASP A 446 0.71 -20.52 19.67
N SER A 447 1.70 -21.31 19.24
CA SER A 447 1.61 -22.77 19.37
C SER A 447 1.52 -23.21 20.84
N GLY A 448 2.34 -22.63 21.72
CA GLY A 448 2.32 -22.95 23.15
C GLY A 448 1.00 -22.57 23.81
N ASN A 449 0.44 -21.40 23.48
CA ASN A 449 -0.86 -20.98 23.98
C ASN A 449 -1.99 -21.86 23.46
N ARG A 450 -1.93 -22.25 22.18
CA ARG A 450 -2.89 -23.17 21.58
C ARG A 450 -2.88 -24.52 22.28
N GLU A 451 -1.71 -25.11 22.49
CA GLU A 451 -1.55 -26.37 23.22
C GLU A 451 -2.07 -26.25 24.67
N PHE A 452 -1.78 -25.12 25.35
CA PHE A 452 -2.28 -24.87 26.69
C PHE A 452 -3.81 -24.78 26.74
N VAL A 453 -4.43 -24.09 25.77
CA VAL A 453 -5.89 -24.00 25.66
C VAL A 453 -6.49 -25.37 25.36
N GLU A 454 -5.91 -26.12 24.43
CA GLU A 454 -6.36 -27.49 24.12
C GLU A 454 -6.30 -28.38 25.36
N GLN A 455 -5.21 -28.35 26.13
CA GLN A 455 -5.09 -29.08 27.39
C GLN A 455 -6.13 -28.64 28.43
N LYS A 456 -6.42 -27.34 28.53
CA LYS A 456 -7.42 -26.81 29.47
C LYS A 456 -8.84 -27.16 29.06
N VAL A 457 -9.13 -27.19 27.77
CA VAL A 457 -10.41 -27.65 27.24
C VAL A 457 -10.59 -29.14 27.54
N LEU A 458 -9.56 -29.97 27.32
CA LEU A 458 -9.61 -31.40 27.66
C LEU A 458 -9.86 -31.63 29.16
N GLN A 459 -9.15 -30.90 30.03
CA GLN A 459 -9.41 -30.94 31.48
C GLN A 459 -10.83 -30.49 31.81
N GLY A 460 -11.33 -29.47 31.12
CA GLY A 460 -12.71 -29.00 31.24
C GLY A 460 -13.72 -30.09 30.85
N THR A 461 -13.53 -30.76 29.72
CA THR A 461 -14.43 -31.82 29.26
C THR A 461 -14.42 -33.01 30.21
N GLU A 462 -13.23 -33.46 30.65
CA GLU A 462 -13.11 -34.55 31.63
C GLU A 462 -13.85 -34.22 32.94
N THR A 463 -13.64 -33.01 33.48
CA THR A 463 -14.34 -32.59 34.71
C THR A 463 -15.85 -32.44 34.52
N THR A 464 -16.32 -32.02 33.34
CA THR A 464 -17.77 -31.99 33.05
C THR A 464 -18.37 -33.38 32.89
N GLU A 465 -17.64 -34.32 32.28
CA GLU A 465 -18.05 -35.71 32.16
C GLU A 465 -18.12 -36.38 33.53
N ASP A 466 -17.11 -36.18 34.38
CA ASP A 466 -17.09 -36.65 35.77
C ASP A 466 -18.27 -36.08 36.57
N ALA A 467 -18.55 -34.79 36.43
CA ALA A 467 -19.70 -34.14 37.07
C ALA A 467 -21.03 -34.70 36.56
N GLN A 468 -21.14 -34.95 35.25
CA GLN A 468 -22.32 -35.55 34.65
C GLN A 468 -22.54 -36.99 35.15
N GLN A 469 -21.48 -37.79 35.25
CA GLN A 469 -21.53 -39.14 35.81
C GLN A 469 -21.96 -39.11 37.28
N ALA A 470 -21.36 -38.24 38.11
CA ALA A 470 -21.75 -38.08 39.51
C ALA A 470 -23.22 -37.65 39.65
N LEU A 471 -23.72 -36.75 38.80
CA LEU A 471 -25.13 -36.38 38.77
C LEU A 471 -26.01 -37.58 38.38
N GLN A 472 -25.66 -38.33 37.34
CA GLN A 472 -26.39 -39.55 36.96
C GLN A 472 -26.46 -40.56 38.12
N GLU A 473 -25.36 -40.75 38.86
CA GLU A 473 -25.35 -41.60 40.06
C GLU A 473 -26.32 -41.09 41.13
N ILE A 474 -26.29 -39.80 41.46
CA ILE A 474 -27.19 -39.19 42.45
C ILE A 474 -28.66 -39.31 42.02
N TYR A 475 -28.97 -39.04 40.76
CA TYR A 475 -30.32 -39.16 40.20
C TYR A 475 -30.79 -40.63 40.18
N SER A 476 -29.90 -41.57 39.88
CA SER A 476 -30.19 -43.00 39.98
C SER A 476 -30.50 -43.45 41.42
N LEU A 477 -29.78 -42.91 42.42
CA LEU A 477 -30.05 -43.17 43.84
C LEU A 477 -31.41 -42.59 44.27
N LEU A 478 -31.80 -41.44 43.70
CA LEU A 478 -33.07 -40.75 43.95
C LEU A 478 -34.24 -41.32 43.12
N ASN A 479 -33.98 -42.29 42.24
CA ASN A 479 -34.94 -42.86 41.27
C ASN A 479 -35.62 -41.80 40.39
N GLN A 480 -34.85 -40.81 39.93
CA GLN A 480 -35.29 -39.79 38.97
C GLN A 480 -34.43 -39.92 37.71
N ASP A 481 -35.04 -39.81 36.51
CA ASP A 481 -34.29 -39.84 35.26
C ASP A 481 -33.75 -38.44 34.95
N LEU A 482 -32.41 -38.30 34.91
CA LEU A 482 -31.72 -37.04 34.63
C LEU A 482 -32.14 -36.42 33.28
N GLU A 483 -32.36 -37.25 32.26
CA GLU A 483 -32.81 -36.80 30.94
C GLU A 483 -34.25 -36.26 30.93
N GLU A 484 -35.12 -36.77 31.82
CA GLU A 484 -36.52 -36.30 31.92
C GLU A 484 -36.56 -34.95 32.63
N THR A 485 -35.72 -34.74 33.65
CA THR A 485 -35.61 -33.43 34.34
C THR A 485 -34.95 -32.34 33.50
N LEU A 486 -33.96 -32.68 32.66
CA LEU A 486 -33.34 -31.72 31.74
C LEU A 486 -34.26 -31.37 30.55
N ARG A 487 -35.19 -32.26 30.18
CA ARG A 487 -36.19 -31.99 29.13
C ARG A 487 -37.35 -31.12 29.64
N ASP A 488 -37.76 -31.27 30.90
CA ASP A 488 -38.88 -30.52 31.47
C ASP A 488 -38.58 -29.01 31.63
N ASP A 489 -37.30 -28.63 31.69
CA ASP A 489 -36.86 -27.22 31.68
C ASP A 489 -36.74 -26.61 30.27
N GLY A 490 -36.74 -27.43 29.20
CA GLY A 490 -36.54 -26.97 27.82
C GLY A 490 -37.82 -26.50 27.09
N ASP A 491 -38.99 -26.97 27.51
CA ASP A 491 -40.27 -26.66 26.86
C ASP A 491 -40.95 -25.39 27.43
N GLY A 492 -40.29 -24.70 28.36
CA GLY A 492 -40.79 -23.52 29.06
C GLY A 492 -40.01 -22.24 28.77
N GLN A 493 -40.27 -21.61 27.62
CA GLN A 493 -40.25 -20.15 27.43
C GLN A 493 -38.89 -19.41 27.49
N GLY A 494 -38.43 -19.01 26.30
CA GLY A 494 -37.75 -17.74 25.95
C GLY A 494 -36.89 -17.00 26.98
N ASP A 495 -35.60 -16.88 26.65
CA ASP A 495 -34.79 -15.65 26.78
C ASP A 495 -34.95 -14.82 28.05
N ASN A 496 -35.00 -15.48 29.22
CA ASN A 496 -34.79 -14.80 30.49
C ASN A 496 -33.38 -15.09 30.99
N ASP A 497 -32.58 -14.03 30.96
CA ASP A 497 -31.23 -13.93 31.46
C ASP A 497 -31.11 -14.58 32.86
N ILE A 498 -30.28 -15.63 32.93
CA ILE A 498 -30.07 -16.52 34.09
C ILE A 498 -29.67 -15.74 35.35
N TRP A 499 -29.12 -14.53 35.18
CA TRP A 499 -28.70 -13.65 36.27
C TRP A 499 -29.83 -12.81 36.90
N ALA A 500 -31.03 -12.80 36.32
CA ALA A 500 -32.17 -12.04 36.86
C ALA A 500 -33.08 -12.85 37.80
N SER A 501 -33.01 -14.19 37.77
CA SER A 501 -33.95 -15.07 38.47
C SER A 501 -33.62 -15.38 39.93
N GLU A 502 -32.38 -15.12 40.39
CA GLU A 502 -31.96 -15.52 41.75
C GLU A 502 -32.56 -14.67 42.87
N ALA A 503 -33.17 -13.51 42.55
CA ALA A 503 -33.79 -12.64 43.54
C ALA A 503 -35.29 -12.91 43.79
N GLN A 504 -35.95 -13.77 43.00
CA GLN A 504 -37.39 -13.97 43.11
C GLN A 504 -37.82 -15.43 42.85
N SER A 505 -37.55 -16.35 43.77
CA SER A 505 -38.57 -17.35 44.11
C SER A 505 -38.31 -18.00 45.47
N THR A 506 -38.98 -17.46 46.49
CA THR A 506 -39.41 -18.27 47.62
C THR A 506 -40.93 -18.41 47.52
N ARG A 507 -41.39 -19.67 47.63
CA ARG A 507 -42.76 -20.14 47.88
C ARG A 507 -43.63 -20.53 46.67
N SER A 508 -44.08 -21.78 46.82
CA SER A 508 -45.34 -22.39 46.35
C SER A 508 -45.54 -22.58 44.85
N ARG A 509 -45.26 -23.80 44.38
CA ARG A 509 -46.16 -24.52 43.47
C ARG A 509 -46.28 -25.99 43.88
N THR A 510 -47.41 -26.31 44.50
CA THR A 510 -47.89 -27.66 44.75
C THR A 510 -48.62 -28.19 43.51
N ARG A 511 -48.14 -29.34 43.02
CA ARG A 511 -48.94 -30.53 42.64
C ARG A 511 -50.03 -30.36 41.57
N ALA A 512 -49.72 -30.78 40.34
CA ALA A 512 -50.68 -31.46 39.47
C ALA A 512 -49.96 -32.35 38.43
N ASN A 513 -50.41 -33.60 38.33
CA ASN A 513 -50.16 -34.58 37.27
C ASN A 513 -48.76 -35.19 37.15
N ARG A 514 -48.33 -35.94 38.18
CA ARG A 514 -47.33 -37.00 38.01
C ARG A 514 -48.08 -38.30 37.64
N SER A 515 -48.04 -38.68 36.37
CA SER A 515 -48.44 -40.02 35.95
C SER A 515 -47.59 -41.04 36.73
N GLU A 516 -48.24 -42.00 37.37
CA GLU A 516 -47.59 -43.07 38.15
C GLU A 516 -46.67 -43.91 37.25
N ARG A 517 -45.38 -43.58 37.19
CA ARG A 517 -44.35 -44.51 36.72
C ARG A 517 -43.83 -45.29 37.92
N ARG A 518 -43.71 -46.61 37.73
CA ARG A 518 -43.26 -47.55 38.76
C ARG A 518 -41.92 -47.11 39.34
N PRO A 519 -41.77 -47.00 40.68
CA PRO A 519 -40.48 -46.71 41.28
C PRO A 519 -39.52 -47.86 40.95
N LYS A 520 -38.51 -47.60 40.12
CA LYS A 520 -37.39 -48.52 39.89
C LYS A 520 -36.30 -48.17 40.89
N GLY A 521 -35.73 -49.15 41.59
CA GLY A 521 -34.60 -48.96 42.50
C GLY A 521 -34.76 -49.66 43.86
N PRO A 522 -33.69 -49.76 44.66
CA PRO A 522 -33.67 -50.48 45.95
C PRO A 522 -34.64 -49.89 47.00
N TRP A 523 -35.00 -48.61 46.87
CA TRP A 523 -35.95 -47.91 47.74
C TRP A 523 -37.43 -48.12 47.39
N SER A 524 -37.73 -48.77 46.26
CA SER A 524 -39.12 -49.06 45.82
C SER A 524 -39.92 -49.95 46.79
N ARG A 525 -39.25 -50.63 47.72
CA ARG A 525 -39.85 -51.48 48.75
C ARG A 525 -40.23 -50.72 50.03
N LEU A 526 -39.84 -49.47 50.18
CA LEU A 526 -40.13 -48.64 51.35
C LEU A 526 -41.44 -47.85 51.20
N ASN A 527 -42.47 -48.44 50.58
CA ASN A 527 -43.81 -47.83 50.58
C ASN A 527 -44.45 -48.15 51.93
N GLY A 528 -44.51 -47.15 52.81
CA GLY A 528 -44.93 -47.23 54.22
C GLY A 528 -46.38 -47.65 54.47
N ARG A 529 -46.75 -48.87 54.07
CA ARG A 529 -47.88 -49.59 54.66
C ARG A 529 -47.35 -50.49 55.78
N ILE A 530 -47.02 -49.87 56.91
CA ILE A 530 -46.96 -50.60 58.18
C ILE A 530 -48.41 -50.89 58.55
N GLY A 531 -48.75 -52.18 58.68
CA GLY A 531 -50.10 -52.63 59.01
C GLY A 531 -50.56 -52.07 60.34
N VAL A 532 -51.79 -51.57 60.36
CA VAL A 532 -52.60 -51.48 61.57
C VAL A 532 -53.39 -52.80 61.60
N GLU A 533 -52.94 -53.73 62.44
CA GLU A 533 -53.82 -54.74 63.04
C GLU A 533 -54.29 -54.21 64.41
#